data_AF-A0A094EKJ1-F1
#
_entry.id   AF-A0A094EKJ1-F1
#
_cell.length_a   1.000
_cell.length_b   1.000
_cell.length_c   1.000
_cell.angle_alpha   90.00
_cell.angle_beta   90.00
_cell.angle_gamma   90.00
#
_symmetry.space_group_name_H-M   'P 1'
#
loop_
_entity.id
_entity.type
_entity.pdbx_description
1 polymer ?
#
loop_
_entity_poly.entity_id
_entity_poly.type
_entity_poly.pdbx_seq_one_letter_code
_entity_poly.pdbx_strand_id
1 'polypeptide(L)'
;MAPPSADVDTAPAAPHQASPSKPRVVLGGSETHVSTLSKPLVYSGSLDEYKSFDVTPVIGREYPEVRLVDILKNDVKIRNLAIQGAY
;
A
#
# COMPACT_ATOMS: atom_id res chain seq x y z
N MET A 1 45.27 27.81 -16.71
CA MET A 1 45.48 26.36 -16.86
C MET A 1 44.11 25.69 -16.77
N ALA A 2 43.66 25.05 -17.85
CA ALA A 2 42.42 24.25 -17.86
C ALA A 2 42.75 22.80 -17.46
N PRO A 3 41.84 22.05 -16.81
CA PRO A 3 42.07 20.64 -16.54
C PRO A 3 42.01 19.82 -17.84
N PRO A 4 42.74 18.69 -17.93
CA PRO A 4 42.68 17.80 -19.08
C PRO A 4 41.30 17.12 -19.15
N SER A 5 40.69 17.12 -20.35
CA SER A 5 39.44 16.42 -20.63
C SER A 5 39.57 14.92 -20.35
N ALA A 6 38.64 14.37 -19.57
CA ALA A 6 38.51 12.93 -19.42
C ALA A 6 37.99 12.32 -20.74
N ASP A 7 38.77 11.40 -21.31
CA ASP A 7 38.36 10.56 -22.42
C ASP A 7 37.39 9.50 -21.88
N VAL A 8 36.11 9.59 -22.26
CA VAL A 8 35.09 8.60 -21.89
C VAL A 8 35.01 7.59 -23.03
N ASP A 9 35.72 6.47 -22.86
CA ASP A 9 35.65 5.30 -23.73
C ASP A 9 34.20 4.80 -23.78
N THR A 10 33.50 5.14 -24.85
CA THR A 10 32.15 4.65 -25.11
C THR A 10 32.29 3.30 -25.81
N ALA A 11 32.18 2.22 -25.03
CA ALA A 11 32.14 0.87 -25.58
C ALA A 11 31.01 0.75 -26.65
N PRO A 12 31.29 0.22 -27.85
CA PRO A 12 30.27 0.04 -28.87
C PRO A 12 29.29 -1.06 -28.43
N ALA A 13 28.01 -0.71 -28.38
CA ALA A 13 26.93 -1.64 -28.11
C ALA A 13 26.91 -2.76 -29.17
N ALA A 14 27.29 -3.97 -28.78
CA ALA A 14 27.02 -5.17 -29.54
C ALA A 14 25.49 -5.41 -29.60
N PRO A 15 24.93 -5.85 -30.74
CA PRO A 15 23.51 -6.16 -30.86
C PRO A 15 23.19 -7.38 -30.00
N HIS A 16 22.62 -7.14 -28.81
CA HIS A 16 22.08 -8.20 -27.98
C HIS A 16 20.90 -8.86 -28.70
N GLN A 17 21.13 -10.11 -29.10
CA GLN A 17 20.18 -11.01 -29.76
C GLN A 17 18.81 -10.98 -29.07
N ALA A 18 17.78 -10.64 -29.85
CA ALA A 18 16.39 -10.80 -29.45
C ALA A 18 16.11 -12.29 -29.21
N SER A 19 16.06 -12.69 -27.94
CA SER A 19 15.57 -13.99 -27.53
C SER A 19 14.04 -14.00 -27.70
N PRO A 20 13.44 -15.01 -28.36
CA PRO A 20 12.00 -15.07 -28.52
C PRO A 20 11.35 -15.28 -27.15
N SER A 21 10.71 -14.22 -26.65
CA SER A 21 9.86 -14.26 -25.47
C SER A 21 8.64 -15.13 -25.78
N LYS A 22 8.73 -16.42 -25.41
CA LYS A 22 7.54 -17.28 -25.28
C LYS A 22 6.55 -16.54 -24.36
N PRO A 23 5.27 -16.40 -24.71
CA PRO A 23 4.29 -15.83 -23.81
C PRO A 23 4.21 -16.73 -22.58
N ARG A 24 4.80 -16.28 -21.47
CA ARG A 24 4.61 -16.88 -20.17
C ARG A 24 3.18 -16.53 -19.76
N VAL A 25 2.28 -17.50 -19.81
CA VAL A 25 1.01 -17.41 -19.09
C VAL A 25 1.40 -17.38 -17.61
N VAL A 26 1.53 -16.17 -17.08
CA VAL A 26 1.55 -15.96 -15.64
C VAL A 26 0.13 -16.28 -15.20
N LEU A 27 -0.14 -17.54 -14.82
CA LEU A 27 -1.20 -17.84 -13.87
C LEU A 27 -0.78 -17.20 -12.55
N GLY A 28 -0.90 -15.87 -12.49
CA GLY A 28 -0.92 -15.16 -11.25
C GLY A 28 -2.20 -15.62 -10.58
N GLY A 29 -2.06 -16.44 -9.55
CA GLY A 29 -3.11 -16.62 -8.55
C GLY A 29 -3.36 -15.26 -7.92
N SER A 30 -4.11 -14.41 -8.61
CA SER A 30 -4.82 -13.32 -7.98
C SER A 30 -5.84 -14.03 -7.10
N GLU A 31 -5.50 -14.23 -5.83
CA GLU A 31 -6.51 -14.41 -4.79
C GLU A 31 -7.38 -13.16 -4.84
N THR A 32 -8.39 -13.16 -5.72
CA THR A 32 -9.48 -12.22 -5.67
C THR A 32 -10.14 -12.45 -4.34
N HIS A 33 -9.76 -11.65 -3.35
CA HIS A 33 -10.36 -11.65 -2.02
C HIS A 33 -11.78 -11.11 -2.20
N VAL A 34 -12.68 -12.00 -2.62
CA VAL A 34 -14.10 -11.69 -2.74
C VAL A 34 -14.59 -11.36 -1.34
N SER A 35 -15.13 -10.15 -1.18
CA SER A 35 -15.66 -9.72 0.12
C SER A 35 -16.76 -10.70 0.54
N THR A 36 -16.55 -11.40 1.65
CA THR A 36 -17.55 -12.34 2.22
C THR A 36 -18.63 -11.61 3.04
N LEU A 37 -18.56 -10.28 3.09
CA LEU A 37 -19.52 -9.44 3.79
C LEU A 37 -20.88 -9.46 3.07
N SER A 38 -21.91 -9.90 3.78
CA SER A 38 -23.30 -9.89 3.29
C SER A 38 -23.94 -8.49 3.28
N LYS A 39 -23.31 -7.52 3.95
CA LYS A 39 -23.77 -6.13 4.10
C LYS A 39 -22.56 -5.18 4.14
N PRO A 40 -22.72 -3.91 3.73
CA PRO A 40 -21.69 -2.89 3.91
C PRO A 40 -21.22 -2.81 5.36
N LEU A 41 -19.93 -2.54 5.57
CA LEU A 41 -19.40 -2.30 6.91
C LEU A 41 -20.00 -1.00 7.46
N VAL A 42 -20.51 -1.06 8.69
CA VAL A 42 -21.12 0.08 9.37
C VAL A 42 -20.23 0.50 10.53
N TYR A 43 -19.85 1.76 10.54
CA TYR A 43 -19.07 2.33 11.64
C TYR A 43 -19.94 2.46 12.89
N SER A 44 -19.51 1.85 14.00
CA SER A 44 -20.28 1.83 15.25
C SER A 44 -19.83 2.86 16.29
N GLY A 45 -18.83 3.71 15.97
CA GLY A 45 -18.34 4.74 16.90
C GLY A 45 -17.36 4.26 17.98
N SER A 46 -16.93 3.00 17.96
CA SER A 46 -16.06 2.46 19.02
C SER A 46 -14.63 2.98 19.02
N LEU A 47 -14.25 3.80 18.04
CA LEU A 47 -12.97 4.52 18.03
C LEU A 47 -13.12 6.00 18.45
N ASP A 48 -14.34 6.51 18.60
CA ASP A 48 -14.60 7.92 18.94
C ASP A 48 -14.24 8.25 20.40
N GLU A 49 -14.08 7.22 21.24
CA GLU A 49 -13.57 7.36 22.61
C GLU A 49 -12.08 7.73 22.66
N TYR A 50 -11.37 7.51 21.56
CA TYR A 50 -9.95 7.79 21.47
C TYR A 50 -9.68 9.17 20.88
N LYS A 51 -8.63 9.81 21.40
CA LYS A 51 -8.13 11.05 20.83
C LYS A 51 -7.69 10.79 19.39
N SER A 52 -8.32 11.51 18.47
CA SER A 52 -8.03 11.43 17.04
C SER A 52 -8.00 12.82 16.41
N PHE A 53 -7.31 12.94 15.29
CA PHE A 53 -7.31 14.14 14.46
C PHE A 53 -7.25 13.78 12.99
N ASP A 54 -7.81 14.65 12.15
CA ASP A 54 -7.85 14.45 10.70
C ASP A 54 -6.66 15.16 10.05
N VAL A 55 -5.79 14.39 9.39
CA VAL A 55 -4.62 14.89 8.65
C VAL A 55 -5.03 15.52 7.33
N THR A 56 -6.03 14.95 6.66
CA THR A 56 -6.65 15.54 5.46
C THR A 56 -8.17 15.54 5.56
N PRO A 57 -8.88 16.40 4.80
CA PRO A 57 -10.34 16.53 4.92
C PRO A 57 -11.15 15.29 4.52
N VAL A 58 -10.56 14.35 3.78
CA VAL A 58 -11.26 13.19 3.23
C VAL A 58 -10.71 11.88 3.80
N ILE A 59 -9.38 11.78 3.99
CA ILE A 59 -8.71 10.58 4.51
C ILE A 59 -7.70 10.94 5.61
N GLY A 60 -7.25 9.92 6.35
CA GLY A 60 -6.13 10.09 7.27
C GLY A 60 -6.55 10.62 8.63
N ARG A 61 -7.48 9.93 9.29
CA ARG A 61 -7.69 10.08 10.73
C ARG A 61 -6.61 9.30 11.49
N GLU A 62 -5.89 9.98 12.37
CA GLU A 62 -4.84 9.37 13.18
C GLU A 62 -5.25 9.24 14.65
N TYR A 63 -4.73 8.21 15.31
CA TYR A 63 -4.99 7.89 16.71
C TYR A 63 -3.68 7.86 17.52
N PRO A 64 -3.07 9.02 17.83
CA PRO A 64 -1.69 9.09 18.32
C PRO A 64 -1.49 8.44 19.70
N GLU A 65 -2.52 8.41 20.53
CA GLU A 65 -2.44 7.90 21.92
C GLU A 65 -2.89 6.44 22.04
N VAL A 66 -3.33 5.83 20.93
CA VAL A 66 -3.91 4.47 20.94
C VAL A 66 -2.82 3.43 20.69
N ARG A 67 -2.79 2.40 21.53
CA ARG A 67 -1.94 1.23 21.31
C ARG A 67 -2.66 0.21 20.44
N LEU A 68 -2.02 -0.21 19.36
CA LEU A 68 -2.57 -1.24 18.45
C LEU A 68 -2.93 -2.54 19.17
N VAL A 69 -2.15 -2.94 20.17
CA VAL A 69 -2.44 -4.14 20.97
C VAL A 69 -3.77 -4.07 21.71
N ASP A 70 -4.26 -2.88 22.03
CA ASP A 70 -5.55 -2.71 22.69
C ASP A 70 -6.71 -2.72 21.70
N ILE A 71 -6.46 -2.31 20.45
CA ILE A 71 -7.41 -2.44 19.34
C ILE A 71 -7.55 -3.90 18.92
N LEU A 72 -6.45 -4.65 18.83
CA LEU A 72 -6.43 -6.04 18.39
C LEU A 72 -7.16 -7.01 19.34
N LYS A 73 -7.44 -6.59 20.57
CA LYS A 73 -8.23 -7.38 21.54
C LYS A 73 -9.73 -7.31 21.28
N ASN A 74 -10.20 -6.41 20.42
CA ASN A 74 -11.62 -6.16 20.20
C ASN A 74 -11.95 -6.11 18.72
N ASP A 75 -12.68 -7.11 18.24
CA ASP A 75 -13.12 -7.24 16.86
C ASP A 75 -13.93 -6.04 16.36
N VAL A 76 -14.72 -5.39 17.23
CA VAL A 76 -15.49 -4.20 16.86
C VAL A 76 -14.57 -3.04 16.53
N LYS A 77 -13.48 -2.86 17.31
CA LYS A 77 -12.50 -1.81 17.09
C LYS A 77 -11.68 -2.07 15.82
N ILE A 78 -11.32 -3.33 15.57
CA ILE A 78 -10.66 -3.73 14.31
C ILE A 78 -11.54 -3.41 13.10
N ARG A 79 -12.83 -3.79 13.15
CA ARG A 79 -13.78 -3.50 12.06
C ARG A 79 -13.91 -2.00 11.81
N ASN A 80 -14.08 -1.22 12.87
CA ASN A 80 -14.20 0.23 12.77
C ASN A 80 -12.94 0.89 12.20
N LEU A 81 -11.75 0.38 12.55
CA LEU A 81 -10.49 0.88 12.00
C LEU A 81 -10.40 0.62 10.50
N ALA A 82 -10.82 -0.57 10.05
CA ALA A 82 -10.83 -0.93 8.63
C ALA A 82 -11.79 -0.04 7.82
N ILE A 83 -12.90 0.42 8.40
CA ILE A 83 -13.87 1.29 7.72
C ILE A 83 -13.29 2.68 7.45
N GLN A 84 -12.57 3.26 8.42
CA GLN A 84 -12.00 4.60 8.27
C GLN A 84 -10.80 4.65 7.32
N GLY A 85 -10.13 3.52 7.09
CA GLY A 85 -8.96 3.42 6.19
C GLY A 85 -9.28 2.97 4.77
N ALA A 86 -10.51 2.57 4.47
CA ALA A 86 -10.92 2.03 3.17
C ALA A 86 -11.83 3.01 2.41
N TYR A 87 -11.23 4.05 1.81
CA TYR A 87 -11.89 4.93 0.83
C TYR A 87 -10.96 5.22 -0.35
#